data_AF-A0A6L2KY51-F1
#
_entry.id   AF-A0A6L2KY51-F1
#
_cell.length_a   1.000
_cell.length_b   1.000
_cell.length_c   1.000
_cell.angle_alpha   90.00
_cell.angle_beta   90.00
_cell.angle_gamma   90.00
#
_symmetry.space_group_name_H-M   'P 1'
#
loop_
_entity.id
_entity.type
_entity.pdbx_description
1 polymer ?
#
loop_
_entity_poly.entity_id
_entity_poly.type
_entity_poly.pdbx_seq_one_letter_code
_entity_poly.pdbx_strand_id
1 'polypeptide(L)'
;MAMDKKTNQSNPTIPEKPPMPPTSSYPTIKESVEGYLTEKEQRQLMLDEEALRETLEEEAKAQKELEERNKTLEEEASKEQAHDELFSATDYVNANGGIVGGCLGDIKKFLNKRKLDQVVAIVKSCSPNVIGYLTVTMKDLSGTIPETIHYKVIGEGGYGNDIIVGVASIIANVSVFSPKPSMHYLNITKRNVVKVFRKDTVPESRSGSG
;
A
#
# COMPACT_ATOMS: atom_id res chain seq x y z
N MET A 1 74.55 -16.78 42.18
CA MET A 1 75.82 -16.08 41.92
C MET A 1 75.71 -15.41 40.55
N ALA A 2 76.15 -14.15 40.52
CA ALA A 2 76.08 -13.23 39.39
C ALA A 2 76.78 -13.75 38.12
N MET A 3 76.39 -13.26 36.93
CA MET A 3 77.07 -12.13 36.29
C MET A 3 76.55 -11.87 34.88
N ASP A 4 76.46 -10.57 34.58
CA ASP A 4 76.25 -9.97 33.28
C ASP A 4 77.22 -10.47 32.21
N LYS A 5 76.73 -10.63 30.97
CA LYS A 5 77.57 -10.56 29.77
C LYS A 5 76.98 -9.57 28.77
N LYS A 6 77.48 -8.33 28.88
CA LYS A 6 77.55 -7.36 27.77
C LYS A 6 78.23 -8.02 26.58
N THR A 7 77.55 -8.11 25.45
CA THR A 7 78.19 -8.37 24.15
C THR A 7 78.22 -7.05 23.38
N ASN A 8 79.42 -6.52 23.22
CA ASN A 8 79.73 -5.38 22.36
C ASN A 8 79.55 -5.81 20.91
N GLN A 9 78.51 -5.32 20.24
CA GLN A 9 78.33 -5.49 18.81
C GLN A 9 79.10 -4.37 18.10
N SER A 10 80.08 -4.77 17.29
CA SER A 10 80.89 -3.90 16.45
C SER A 10 80.03 -3.11 15.46
N ASN A 11 80.30 -1.81 15.34
CA ASN A 11 79.63 -0.92 14.38
C ASN A 11 79.93 -1.37 12.94
N PRO A 12 78.93 -1.56 12.07
CA PRO A 12 79.16 -1.80 10.64
C PRO A 12 79.47 -0.48 9.92
N THR A 13 80.51 -0.53 9.06
CA THR A 13 80.93 0.52 8.13
C THR A 13 79.77 0.98 7.23
N ILE A 14 79.53 2.29 7.17
CA ILE A 14 78.55 2.93 6.28
C ILE A 14 79.05 2.81 4.82
N PRO A 15 78.31 2.20 3.89
CA PRO A 15 78.67 2.24 2.48
C PRO A 15 78.35 3.64 1.90
N GLU A 16 79.33 4.25 1.23
CA GLU A 16 79.14 5.51 0.50
C GLU A 16 78.03 5.38 -0.55
N LYS A 17 77.12 6.35 -0.56
CA LYS A 17 76.01 6.45 -1.50
C LYS A 17 76.54 6.80 -2.90
N PRO A 18 76.15 6.08 -3.97
CA PRO A 18 76.62 6.40 -5.32
C PRO A 18 76.15 7.80 -5.76
N PRO A 19 76.94 8.52 -6.58
CA PRO A 19 76.63 9.87 -7.02
C PRO A 19 75.35 9.90 -7.87
N MET A 20 74.53 10.93 -7.65
CA MET A 20 73.29 11.14 -8.43
C MET A 20 73.60 11.37 -9.92
N PRO A 21 72.80 10.82 -10.83
CA PRO A 21 72.89 11.16 -12.25
C PRO A 21 72.51 12.63 -12.48
N PRO A 22 73.07 13.28 -13.52
CA PRO A 22 72.75 14.66 -13.84
C PRO A 22 71.26 14.81 -14.18
N THR A 23 70.67 15.90 -13.73
CA THR A 23 69.30 16.34 -14.03
C THR A 23 69.03 16.31 -15.53
N SER A 24 68.47 15.19 -16.00
CA SER A 24 67.83 15.09 -17.30
C SER A 24 66.58 15.96 -17.26
N SER A 25 66.51 16.92 -18.18
CA SER A 25 65.40 17.84 -18.38
C SER A 25 64.07 17.11 -18.33
N TYR A 26 63.32 17.27 -17.24
CA TYR A 26 61.91 16.95 -17.25
C TYR A 26 61.25 17.83 -18.32
N PRO A 27 60.43 17.27 -19.23
CA PRO A 27 59.58 18.11 -20.04
C PRO A 27 58.69 18.90 -19.07
N THR A 28 58.72 20.23 -19.19
CA THR A 28 57.71 21.10 -18.61
C THR A 28 56.35 20.47 -18.88
N ILE A 29 55.59 20.21 -17.83
CA ILE A 29 54.17 19.86 -17.96
C ILE A 29 53.58 21.02 -18.76
N LYS A 30 53.39 20.82 -20.06
CA LYS A 30 52.40 21.59 -20.79
C LYS A 30 51.12 21.21 -20.06
N GLU A 31 50.61 22.11 -19.24
CA GLU A 31 49.19 22.12 -18.95
C GLU A 31 48.51 21.96 -20.31
N SER A 32 48.07 20.73 -20.58
CA SER A 32 47.04 20.49 -21.55
C SER A 32 45.87 21.27 -21.00
N VAL A 33 45.66 22.45 -21.55
CA VAL A 33 44.49 23.29 -21.35
C VAL A 33 43.32 22.44 -21.84
N GLU A 34 42.82 21.59 -20.96
CA GLU A 34 41.54 20.95 -21.09
C GLU A 34 40.54 22.10 -21.19
N GLY A 35 39.91 22.22 -22.37
CA GLY A 35 39.34 23.47 -22.87
C GLY A 35 38.42 24.17 -21.86
N TYR A 36 38.82 25.36 -21.41
CA TYR A 36 37.94 26.23 -20.65
C TYR A 36 36.82 26.73 -21.56
N LEU A 37 35.56 26.39 -21.24
CA LEU A 37 34.38 26.94 -21.91
C LEU A 37 34.41 28.46 -21.83
N THR A 38 34.08 29.12 -22.94
CA THR A 38 33.93 30.58 -23.00
C THR A 38 32.81 31.02 -22.06
N GLU A 39 32.88 32.26 -21.55
CA GLU A 39 31.85 32.82 -20.66
C GLU A 39 30.44 32.77 -21.29
N LYS A 40 30.34 32.84 -22.62
CA LYS A 40 29.08 32.70 -23.35
C LYS A 40 28.53 31.29 -23.27
N GLU A 41 29.37 30.27 -23.44
CA GLU A 41 28.95 28.87 -23.34
C GLU A 41 28.55 28.52 -21.90
N GLN A 42 29.25 29.04 -20.89
CA GLN A 42 28.86 28.85 -19.48
C GLN A 42 27.50 29.48 -19.15
N ARG A 43 27.22 30.68 -19.66
CA ARG A 43 25.90 31.32 -19.49
C ARG A 43 24.79 30.54 -20.20
N GLN A 44 25.05 30.03 -21.40
CA GLN A 44 24.08 29.21 -22.12
C GLN A 44 23.79 27.90 -21.37
N LEU A 45 24.83 27.24 -20.84
CA LEU A 45 24.66 26.03 -20.03
C LEU A 45 23.81 26.27 -18.78
N MET A 46 23.98 27.40 -18.09
CA MET A 46 23.11 27.74 -16.94
C MET A 46 21.65 27.94 -17.35
N LEU A 47 21.40 28.60 -18.49
CA LEU A 47 20.05 28.80 -19.01
C LEU A 47 19.39 27.47 -19.43
N ASP A 48 20.16 26.59 -20.07
CA ASP A 48 19.67 25.27 -20.49
C ASP A 48 19.41 24.37 -19.27
N GLU A 49 20.24 24.47 -18.22
CA GLU A 49 20.00 23.76 -16.95
C GLU A 49 18.75 24.28 -16.24
N GLU A 50 18.52 25.59 -16.23
CA GLU A 50 17.31 26.21 -15.67
C GLU A 50 16.06 25.78 -16.44
N ALA A 51 16.09 25.84 -17.77
CA ALA A 51 15.00 25.37 -18.62
C ALA A 51 14.72 23.87 -18.43
N LEU A 52 15.76 23.05 -18.26
CA LEU A 52 15.61 21.62 -17.96
C LEU A 52 14.99 21.39 -16.58
N ARG A 53 15.39 22.16 -15.56
CA ARG A 53 14.82 22.09 -14.21
C ARG A 53 13.33 22.47 -14.22
N GLU A 54 12.96 23.53 -14.93
CA GLU A 54 11.58 23.96 -15.08
C GLU A 54 10.73 22.88 -15.78
N THR A 55 11.27 22.30 -16.88
CA THR A 55 10.60 21.21 -17.60
C THR A 55 10.37 19.99 -16.70
N LEU A 56 11.37 19.58 -15.93
CA LEU A 56 11.25 18.45 -14.99
C LEU A 56 10.23 18.72 -13.88
N GLU A 57 10.13 19.95 -13.39
CA GLU A 57 9.14 20.33 -12.39
C GLU A 57 7.71 20.30 -12.96
N GLU A 58 7.52 20.81 -14.18
CA GLU A 58 6.23 20.72 -14.88
C GLU A 58 5.81 19.27 -15.13
N GLU A 59 6.74 18.42 -15.58
CA GLU A 59 6.47 16.99 -15.78
C GLU A 59 6.10 16.28 -14.48
N ALA A 60 6.83 16.55 -13.39
CA ALA A 60 6.52 15.98 -12.07
C ALA A 60 5.13 16.42 -11.56
N LYS A 61 4.77 17.68 -11.79
CA LYS A 61 3.44 18.21 -11.45
C LYS A 61 2.35 17.54 -12.29
N ALA A 62 2.55 17.41 -13.59
CA ALA A 62 1.61 16.74 -14.49
C ALA A 62 1.43 15.26 -14.16
N GLN A 63 2.51 14.55 -13.81
CA GLN A 63 2.45 13.16 -13.35
C GLN A 63 1.63 13.03 -12.07
N LYS A 64 1.86 13.91 -11.09
CA LYS A 64 1.10 13.93 -9.85
C LYS A 64 -0.38 14.19 -10.09
N GLU A 65 -0.72 15.14 -10.96
CA GLU A 65 -2.11 15.44 -11.32
C GLU A 65 -2.79 14.27 -12.05
N LEU A 66 -2.05 13.54 -12.90
CA LEU A 66 -2.55 12.33 -13.55
C LEU A 66 -2.81 11.21 -12.52
N GLU A 67 -1.91 11.03 -11.55
CA GLU A 67 -2.09 10.05 -10.47
C GLU A 67 -3.33 10.37 -9.62
N GLU A 68 -3.54 11.64 -9.26
CA GLU A 68 -4.72 12.09 -8.52
C GLU A 68 -6.02 11.88 -9.32
N ARG A 69 -6.00 12.14 -10.64
CA ARG A 69 -7.15 11.87 -11.51
C ARG A 69 -7.45 10.38 -11.64
N ASN A 70 -6.43 9.54 -11.85
CA ASN A 70 -6.61 8.09 -11.94
C ASN A 70 -7.21 7.52 -10.65
N LYS A 71 -6.70 7.96 -9.49
CA LYS A 71 -7.27 7.59 -8.20
C LYS A 71 -8.74 8.00 -8.06
N THR A 72 -9.11 9.18 -8.56
CA THR A 72 -10.50 9.66 -8.53
C THR A 72 -11.39 8.80 -9.43
N LEU A 73 -10.95 8.51 -10.65
CA LEU A 73 -11.67 7.66 -11.60
C LEU A 73 -11.87 6.24 -11.08
N GLU A 74 -10.83 5.65 -10.46
CA GLU A 74 -10.93 4.34 -9.81
C GLU A 74 -11.95 4.35 -8.65
N GLU A 75 -12.01 5.43 -7.86
CA GLU A 75 -12.98 5.57 -6.79
C GLU A 75 -14.41 5.73 -7.32
N GLU A 76 -14.61 6.47 -8.41
CA GLU A 76 -15.90 6.63 -9.08
C GLU A 76 -16.40 5.32 -9.68
N ALA A 77 -15.57 4.63 -10.44
CA ALA A 77 -15.89 3.31 -11.00
C ALA A 77 -16.21 2.29 -9.88
N SER A 78 -15.45 2.32 -8.78
CA SER A 78 -15.73 1.47 -7.61
C SER A 78 -17.05 1.80 -6.94
N LYS A 79 -17.45 3.08 -6.88
CA LYS A 79 -18.75 3.50 -6.33
C LYS A 79 -19.91 3.01 -7.21
N GLU A 80 -19.77 3.10 -8.53
CA GLU A 80 -20.78 2.63 -9.49
C GLU A 80 -20.96 1.11 -9.39
N GLN A 81 -19.86 0.34 -9.45
CA GLN A 81 -19.91 -1.11 -9.27
C GLN A 81 -20.55 -1.48 -7.92
N ALA A 82 -20.20 -0.76 -6.84
CA ALA A 82 -20.77 -1.01 -5.54
C ALA A 82 -22.29 -0.72 -5.49
N HIS A 83 -22.77 0.27 -6.22
CA HIS A 83 -24.18 0.59 -6.30
C HIS A 83 -24.97 -0.55 -6.96
N ASP A 84 -24.48 -1.07 -8.09
CA ASP A 84 -25.15 -2.14 -8.84
C ASP A 84 -25.21 -3.46 -8.06
N GLU A 85 -24.12 -3.79 -7.36
CA GLU A 85 -24.06 -4.97 -6.49
C GLU A 85 -25.01 -4.85 -5.28
N LEU A 86 -25.06 -3.68 -4.63
CA LEU A 86 -26.01 -3.42 -3.54
C LEU A 86 -27.45 -3.48 -4.01
N PHE A 87 -27.74 -2.97 -5.23
CA PHE A 87 -29.07 -3.02 -5.83
C PHE A 87 -29.50 -4.47 -6.07
N SER A 88 -28.64 -5.26 -6.72
CA SER A 88 -28.89 -6.69 -6.98
C SER A 88 -29.11 -7.49 -5.70
N ALA A 89 -28.32 -7.22 -4.66
CA ALA A 89 -28.47 -7.88 -3.37
C ALA A 89 -29.75 -7.45 -2.63
N THR A 90 -30.18 -6.20 -2.80
CA THR A 90 -31.45 -5.70 -2.26
C THR A 90 -32.64 -6.35 -2.95
N ASP A 91 -32.60 -6.49 -4.27
CA ASP A 91 -33.64 -7.20 -5.04
C ASP A 91 -33.79 -8.65 -4.59
N TYR A 92 -32.67 -9.33 -4.33
CA TYR A 92 -32.69 -10.68 -3.75
C TYR A 92 -33.41 -10.70 -2.39
N VAL A 93 -33.11 -9.75 -1.49
CA VAL A 93 -33.79 -9.67 -0.19
C VAL A 93 -35.31 -9.50 -0.38
N ASN A 94 -35.72 -8.60 -1.26
CA ASN A 94 -37.12 -8.30 -1.54
C ASN A 94 -37.85 -9.52 -2.15
N ALA A 95 -37.24 -10.19 -3.12
CA ALA A 95 -37.79 -11.39 -3.77
C ALA A 95 -37.99 -12.55 -2.77
N ASN A 96 -37.18 -12.60 -1.72
CA ASN A 96 -37.26 -13.60 -0.65
C ASN A 96 -38.16 -13.16 0.52
N GLY A 97 -38.92 -12.07 0.38
CA GLY A 97 -39.83 -11.55 1.41
C GLY A 97 -39.13 -10.92 2.62
N GLY A 98 -37.82 -10.65 2.49
CA GLY A 98 -37.06 -9.91 3.49
C GLY A 98 -37.32 -8.41 3.40
N ILE A 99 -36.94 -7.69 4.46
CA ILE A 99 -36.98 -6.24 4.52
C ILE A 99 -35.57 -5.79 4.89
N VAL A 100 -34.95 -4.96 4.04
CA VAL A 100 -33.70 -4.27 4.37
C VAL A 100 -34.02 -3.20 5.42
N GLY A 101 -34.11 -3.64 6.68
CA GLY A 101 -34.64 -2.86 7.80
C GLY A 101 -33.64 -1.91 8.44
N GLY A 102 -32.36 -1.97 8.07
CA GLY A 102 -31.35 -1.08 8.61
C GLY A 102 -30.33 -0.61 7.59
N CYS A 103 -29.73 0.54 7.90
CA CYS A 103 -28.63 1.13 7.15
C CYS A 103 -27.48 1.51 8.11
N LEU A 104 -26.26 1.43 7.62
CA LEU A 104 -25.03 1.59 8.41
C LEU A 104 -24.83 3.04 8.90
N GLY A 105 -25.27 4.03 8.12
CA GLY A 105 -25.23 5.45 8.48
C GLY A 105 -26.07 5.78 9.71
N ASP A 106 -27.14 5.02 9.93
CA ASP A 106 -28.04 5.17 11.09
C ASP A 106 -27.69 4.23 12.25
N ILE A 107 -26.46 3.69 12.31
CA ILE A 107 -26.07 2.71 13.33
C ILE A 107 -26.40 3.14 14.77
N LYS A 108 -26.34 4.45 15.04
CA LYS A 108 -26.69 5.04 16.35
C LYS A 108 -28.12 4.69 16.78
N LYS A 109 -29.07 4.60 15.85
CA LYS A 109 -30.47 4.19 16.13
C LYS A 109 -30.54 2.74 16.63
N PHE A 110 -29.62 1.88 16.21
CA PHE A 110 -29.56 0.46 16.57
C PHE A 110 -28.82 0.20 17.89
N LEU A 111 -28.13 1.19 18.47
CA LEU A 111 -27.44 1.05 19.76
C LEU A 111 -28.41 0.71 20.91
N ASN A 112 -29.60 1.29 20.89
CA ASN A 112 -30.62 1.05 21.92
C ASN A 112 -31.16 -0.38 21.86
N LYS A 113 -31.23 -0.96 20.66
CA LYS A 113 -31.64 -2.36 20.44
C LYS A 113 -30.47 -3.35 20.54
N ARG A 114 -29.23 -2.84 20.53
CA ARG A 114 -27.95 -3.58 20.44
C ARG A 114 -27.83 -4.55 19.27
N LYS A 115 -28.79 -4.54 18.35
CA LYS A 115 -28.87 -5.45 17.21
C LYS A 115 -29.28 -4.69 15.96
N LEU A 116 -28.61 -5.02 14.86
CA LEU A 116 -28.95 -4.63 13.51
C LEU A 116 -29.72 -5.79 12.86
N ASP A 117 -30.95 -5.54 12.41
CA ASP A 117 -31.88 -6.58 11.96
C ASP A 117 -31.40 -7.24 10.66
N GLN A 118 -31.35 -6.49 9.56
CA GLN A 118 -30.81 -6.94 8.28
C GLN A 118 -30.25 -5.74 7.52
N VAL A 119 -29.04 -5.88 6.99
CA VAL A 119 -28.41 -4.89 6.11
C VAL A 119 -27.74 -5.58 4.93
N VAL A 120 -27.76 -4.88 3.81
CA VAL A 120 -27.02 -5.24 2.59
C VAL A 120 -25.82 -4.31 2.52
N ALA A 121 -24.62 -4.87 2.49
CA ALA A 121 -23.40 -4.08 2.52
C ALA A 121 -22.30 -4.70 1.66
N ILE A 122 -21.42 -3.86 1.15
CA ILE A 122 -20.23 -4.24 0.38
C ILE A 122 -18.99 -4.13 1.24
N VAL A 123 -18.11 -5.11 1.07
CA VAL A 123 -16.76 -5.08 1.63
C VAL A 123 -15.94 -3.99 0.94
N LYS A 124 -15.60 -2.92 1.65
CA LYS A 124 -14.75 -1.82 1.15
C LYS A 124 -13.25 -2.12 1.34
N SER A 125 -12.89 -2.77 2.45
CA SER A 125 -11.51 -3.13 2.76
C SER A 125 -11.45 -4.29 3.73
N CYS A 126 -10.42 -5.12 3.63
CA CYS A 126 -10.13 -6.20 4.56
C CYS A 126 -8.69 -6.09 5.05
N SER A 127 -8.46 -6.14 6.36
CA SER A 127 -7.12 -6.18 6.94
C SER A 127 -7.02 -7.28 8.00
N PRO A 128 -6.12 -8.26 7.85
CA PRO A 128 -5.93 -9.30 8.85
C PRO A 128 -5.40 -8.70 10.15
N ASN A 129 -5.88 -9.21 11.28
CA ASN A 129 -5.43 -8.84 12.62
C ASN A 129 -4.53 -9.95 13.19
N VAL A 130 -3.58 -9.58 14.05
CA VAL A 130 -2.53 -10.42 14.65
C VAL A 130 -3.09 -11.61 15.48
N ILE A 131 -4.37 -11.53 15.89
CA ILE A 131 -5.07 -12.55 16.70
C ILE A 131 -6.01 -13.42 15.83
N GLY A 132 -5.84 -13.42 14.50
CA GLY A 132 -6.64 -14.23 13.58
C GLY A 132 -8.05 -13.70 13.30
N TYR A 133 -8.39 -12.51 13.80
CA TYR A 133 -9.58 -11.77 13.36
C TYR A 133 -9.30 -11.08 12.02
N LEU A 134 -10.36 -10.78 11.27
CA LEU A 134 -10.27 -9.87 10.13
C LEU A 134 -11.05 -8.61 10.48
N THR A 135 -10.38 -7.48 10.38
CA THR A 135 -11.06 -6.20 10.39
C THR A 135 -11.53 -5.93 8.98
N VAL A 136 -12.84 -5.78 8.82
CA VAL A 136 -13.46 -5.48 7.55
C VAL A 136 -14.14 -4.13 7.68
N THR A 137 -14.03 -3.30 6.65
CA THR A 137 -14.84 -2.10 6.55
C THR A 137 -15.96 -2.40 5.56
N MET A 138 -17.21 -2.31 6.00
CA MET A 138 -18.37 -2.45 5.13
C MET A 138 -19.02 -1.11 4.83
N LYS A 139 -19.60 -1.02 3.64
CA LYS A 139 -20.29 0.18 3.14
C LYS A 139 -21.65 -0.22 2.58
N ASP A 140 -22.66 0.56 2.91
CA ASP A 140 -23.95 0.56 2.22
C ASP A 140 -24.18 1.94 1.58
N LEU A 141 -25.37 2.16 1.00
CA LEU A 141 -25.71 3.45 0.38
C LEU A 141 -25.74 4.62 1.38
N SER A 142 -25.89 4.34 2.68
CA SER A 142 -26.04 5.36 3.72
C SER A 142 -24.75 5.73 4.42
N GLY A 143 -23.75 4.85 4.44
CA GLY A 143 -22.54 5.07 5.21
C GLY A 143 -21.57 3.90 5.21
N THR A 144 -20.52 4.06 6.01
CA THR A 144 -19.44 3.09 6.14
C THR A 144 -19.21 2.82 7.63
N ILE A 145 -19.05 1.56 7.99
CA ILE A 145 -18.76 1.17 9.38
C ILE A 145 -17.62 0.15 9.42
N PRO A 146 -16.71 0.25 10.40
CA PRO A 146 -15.79 -0.82 10.68
C PRO A 146 -16.53 -2.00 11.33
N GLU A 147 -16.17 -3.19 10.92
CA GLU A 147 -16.70 -4.46 11.39
C GLU A 147 -15.54 -5.36 11.80
N THR A 148 -15.77 -6.14 12.84
CA THR A 148 -14.86 -7.21 13.24
C THR A 148 -15.51 -8.53 12.89
N ILE A 149 -14.89 -9.24 11.96
CA ILE A 149 -15.32 -10.58 11.56
C ILE A 149 -14.56 -11.60 12.41
N HIS A 150 -15.32 -12.44 13.11
CA HIS A 150 -14.75 -13.50 13.94
C HIS A 150 -14.04 -14.55 13.06
N TYR A 151 -12.88 -15.07 13.49
CA TYR A 151 -12.04 -15.99 12.69
C TYR A 151 -12.80 -17.21 12.14
N LYS A 152 -13.80 -17.73 12.88
CA LYS A 152 -14.68 -18.83 12.42
C LYS A 152 -15.51 -18.53 11.17
N VAL A 153 -15.70 -17.27 10.83
CA VAL A 153 -16.33 -16.85 9.57
C VAL A 153 -15.36 -17.01 8.41
N ILE A 154 -14.05 -17.00 8.65
CA ILE A 154 -12.99 -16.90 7.64
C ILE A 154 -12.20 -18.19 7.53
N GLY A 155 -12.11 -18.95 8.63
CA GLY A 155 -11.44 -20.25 8.70
C GLY A 155 -12.14 -21.33 7.87
N GLU A 156 -11.61 -22.54 7.99
CA GLU A 156 -12.02 -23.71 7.20
C GLU A 156 -13.54 -23.96 7.27
N GLY A 157 -14.16 -24.11 6.10
CA GLY A 157 -15.61 -24.23 5.95
C GLY A 157 -16.41 -22.93 6.19
N GLY A 158 -15.74 -21.78 6.32
CA GLY A 158 -16.32 -20.45 6.37
C GLY A 158 -16.44 -19.78 4.99
N TYR A 159 -16.42 -18.45 5.00
CA TYR A 159 -16.54 -17.54 3.86
C TYR A 159 -15.21 -16.83 3.55
N GLY A 160 -14.05 -17.34 4.00
CA GLY A 160 -12.77 -16.64 3.87
C GLY A 160 -12.40 -16.26 2.43
N ASN A 161 -12.79 -17.09 1.45
CA ASN A 161 -12.58 -16.83 0.02
C ASN A 161 -13.71 -16.01 -0.61
N ASP A 162 -14.85 -15.88 0.08
CA ASP A 162 -16.05 -15.22 -0.44
C ASP A 162 -16.13 -13.75 0.04
N ILE A 163 -15.60 -13.44 1.23
CA ILE A 163 -15.55 -12.08 1.79
C ILE A 163 -14.31 -11.36 1.26
N ILE A 164 -14.41 -10.90 0.02
CA ILE A 164 -13.38 -10.13 -0.68
C ILE A 164 -13.82 -8.69 -0.91
N VAL A 165 -12.88 -7.78 -1.16
CA VAL A 165 -13.20 -6.37 -1.45
C VAL A 165 -14.04 -6.25 -2.71
N GLY A 166 -15.09 -5.42 -2.65
CA GLY A 166 -16.01 -5.20 -3.74
C GLY A 166 -17.00 -6.34 -3.93
N VAL A 167 -17.35 -7.07 -2.87
CA VAL A 167 -18.41 -8.08 -2.88
C VAL A 167 -19.53 -7.67 -1.91
N ALA A 168 -20.77 -7.73 -2.40
CA ALA A 168 -21.96 -7.56 -1.59
C ALA A 168 -22.23 -8.77 -0.67
N SER A 169 -22.72 -8.47 0.53
CA SER A 169 -23.10 -9.44 1.55
C SER A 169 -24.39 -9.01 2.23
N ILE A 170 -25.24 -9.98 2.55
CA ILE A 170 -26.42 -9.81 3.39
C ILE A 170 -26.06 -10.32 4.78
N ILE A 171 -26.11 -9.43 5.76
CA ILE A 171 -25.88 -9.77 7.17
C ILE A 171 -27.12 -9.44 7.99
N ALA A 172 -27.43 -10.30 8.95
CA ALA A 172 -28.62 -10.19 9.77
C ALA A 172 -28.34 -10.50 11.24
N ASN A 173 -29.15 -9.91 12.12
CA ASN A 173 -29.09 -10.09 13.57
C ASN A 173 -27.70 -9.80 14.16
N VAL A 174 -27.02 -8.78 13.64
CA VAL A 174 -25.63 -8.45 13.99
C VAL A 174 -25.60 -7.64 15.27
N SER A 175 -24.72 -8.00 16.20
CA SER A 175 -24.55 -7.24 17.43
C SER A 175 -23.68 -6.01 17.18
N VAL A 176 -24.09 -4.87 17.75
CA VAL A 176 -23.33 -3.61 17.70
C VAL A 176 -22.56 -3.43 19.01
N PHE A 177 -21.25 -3.18 18.92
CA PHE A 177 -20.36 -2.95 20.05
C PHE A 177 -19.74 -1.55 19.96
N SER A 178 -19.81 -0.79 21.05
CA SER A 178 -19.35 0.60 21.11
C SER A 178 -18.37 0.81 22.25
N PRO A 179 -17.07 0.51 22.06
CA PRO A 179 -16.08 0.69 23.11
C PRO A 179 -15.90 2.16 23.49
N LYS A 180 -16.24 3.09 22.58
CA LYS A 180 -16.28 4.53 22.82
C LYS A 180 -17.55 5.13 22.19
N PRO A 181 -18.06 6.28 22.68
CA PRO A 181 -19.28 6.89 22.13
C PRO A 181 -19.23 7.23 20.64
N SER A 182 -18.03 7.45 20.10
CA SER A 182 -17.79 7.74 18.68
C SER A 182 -17.33 6.54 17.85
N MET A 183 -17.11 5.38 18.48
CA MET A 183 -16.56 4.20 17.82
C MET A 183 -17.56 3.07 17.93
N HIS A 184 -18.14 2.69 16.79
CA HIS A 184 -19.12 1.63 16.69
C HIS A 184 -18.56 0.54 15.78
N TYR A 185 -18.67 -0.71 16.24
CA TYR A 185 -18.22 -1.89 15.54
C TYR A 185 -19.34 -2.89 15.43
N LEU A 186 -19.40 -3.59 14.31
CA LEU A 186 -20.24 -4.77 14.17
C LEU A 186 -19.43 -6.02 14.53
N ASN A 187 -20.03 -6.93 15.30
CA ASN A 187 -19.44 -8.23 15.57
C ASN A 187 -20.17 -9.29 14.73
N ILE A 188 -19.51 -9.74 13.67
CA ILE A 188 -20.09 -10.67 12.70
C ILE A 188 -19.58 -12.08 12.97
N THR A 189 -20.55 -12.98 13.14
CA THR A 189 -20.33 -14.42 13.26
C THR A 189 -20.96 -15.16 12.08
N LYS A 190 -20.66 -16.45 11.90
CA LYS A 190 -21.07 -17.20 10.70
C LYS A 190 -22.59 -17.25 10.53
N ARG A 191 -23.33 -17.30 11.65
CA ARG A 191 -24.80 -17.26 11.72
C ARG A 191 -25.41 -15.91 11.33
N ASN A 192 -24.61 -14.84 11.31
CA ASN A 192 -25.07 -13.52 10.90
C ASN A 192 -25.01 -13.35 9.38
N VAL A 193 -24.13 -14.08 8.70
CA VAL A 193 -24.00 -14.03 7.24
C VAL A 193 -25.13 -14.85 6.62
N VAL A 194 -26.07 -14.16 5.97
CA VAL A 194 -27.20 -14.78 5.28
C VAL A 194 -26.77 -15.22 3.89
N LYS A 195 -26.04 -14.36 3.17
CA LYS A 195 -25.56 -14.64 1.82
C LYS A 195 -24.37 -13.74 1.50
N VAL A 196 -23.43 -14.26 0.73
CA VAL A 196 -22.34 -13.50 0.11
C VAL A 196 -22.50 -13.66 -1.41
N PHE A 197 -22.43 -12.56 -2.15
CA PHE A 197 -22.57 -12.56 -3.61
C PHE A 197 -21.20 -12.77 -4.22
N ARG A 198 -20.93 -13.99 -4.70
CA ARG A 198 -19.67 -14.27 -5.39
C ARG A 198 -19.61 -13.45 -6.67
N LYS A 199 -18.50 -12.75 -6.86
CA LYS A 199 -18.19 -12.19 -8.18
C LYS A 199 -17.90 -13.39 -9.08
N ASP A 200 -18.78 -13.63 -10.06
CA ASP A 200 -18.61 -14.74 -11.00
C ASP A 200 -17.20 -14.65 -11.57
N THR A 201 -16.35 -15.61 -11.21
CA THR A 201 -15.13 -15.85 -11.95
C THR A 201 -15.61 -16.36 -13.29
N VAL A 202 -15.28 -15.65 -14.37
CA VAL A 202 -15.64 -15.96 -15.76
C VAL A 202 -15.80 -17.49 -15.92
N PRO A 203 -16.98 -17.99 -16.31
CA PRO A 203 -17.21 -19.42 -16.37
C PRO A 203 -16.17 -20.01 -17.32
N GLU A 204 -15.33 -20.88 -16.79
CA GLU A 204 -14.35 -21.64 -17.56
C GLU A 204 -15.13 -22.31 -18.68
N SER A 205 -14.84 -21.88 -19.92
CA SER A 205 -15.53 -22.36 -21.10
C SER A 205 -15.40 -23.87 -21.12
N ARG A 206 -16.49 -24.57 -20.86
CA ARG A 206 -16.57 -26.04 -20.99
C ARG A 206 -16.27 -26.39 -22.45
N SER A 207 -15.01 -26.62 -22.77
CA SER A 207 -14.59 -27.27 -24.01
C SER A 207 -14.82 -28.77 -23.85
N GLY A 208 -16.10 -29.16 -23.95
CA GLY A 208 -16.44 -30.54 -24.23
C GLY A 208 -15.99 -30.86 -25.66
N SER A 209 -14.87 -31.57 -25.78
CA SER A 209 -14.57 -32.33 -27.00
C SER A 209 -15.06 -33.75 -26.75
N GLY A 210 -16.09 -34.14 -27.52
CA GLY A 210 -16.49 -35.53 -27.70
C GLY A 210 -15.59 -36.25 -28.68
#